data_AF-A0A426YJ84-F1
#
_entry.id   AF-A0A426YJ84-F1
#
_cell.length_a   1.000
_cell.length_b   1.000
_cell.length_c   1.000
_cell.angle_alpha   90.00
_cell.angle_beta   90.00
_cell.angle_gamma   90.00
#
_symmetry.space_group_name_H-M   'P 1'
#
loop_
_entity.id
_entity.type
_entity.pdbx_description
1 polymer ?
#
loop_
_entity_poly.entity_id
_entity_poly.type
_entity_poly.pdbx_seq_one_letter_code
_entity_poly.pdbx_strand_id
1 'polypeptide(L)' 'MSTLSLPPFLASPRQDAIDLYKAFKGFGCDSAAVVNILAHRDATQRALIQQEYKTMYSEELTSRLSSELGGTLKA' A
#
# COMPACT_ATOMS: atom_id res chain seq x y z
N MET A 1 8.32 -3.63 -34.66
CA MET A 1 8.76 -3.42 -33.26
C MET A 1 7.58 -3.74 -32.38
N SER A 2 7.58 -4.91 -31.75
CA SER A 2 6.48 -5.36 -30.91
C SER A 2 6.46 -4.51 -29.64
N THR A 3 5.50 -3.59 -29.55
CA THR A 3 5.16 -2.92 -28.29
C THR A 3 4.45 -3.95 -27.41
N LEU A 4 5.24 -4.64 -26.58
CA LEU A 4 4.74 -5.47 -25.50
C LEU A 4 4.03 -4.52 -24.50
N SER A 5 2.72 -4.32 -24.72
CA SER A 5 1.82 -3.70 -23.76
C SER A 5 1.67 -4.67 -22.59
N LEU A 6 2.63 -4.63 -21.66
CA LEU A 6 2.51 -5.33 -20.39
C LEU A 6 1.28 -4.74 -19.67
N PRO A 7 0.35 -5.57 -19.15
CA PRO A 7 -0.78 -5.09 -18.37
C PRO A 7 -0.27 -4.30 -17.15
N PRO A 8 -1.09 -3.44 -16.50
CA PRO A 8 -0.69 -2.51 -15.45
C PRO A 8 -0.34 -3.18 -14.12
N PHE A 9 0.44 -4.26 -14.14
CA PHE A 9 0.98 -4.96 -12.99
C PHE A 9 2.16 -4.19 -12.34
N LEU A 10 2.65 -3.17 -13.03
CA LEU A 10 3.71 -2.26 -12.57
C LEU A 10 3.12 -0.99 -11.92
N ALA A 11 2.12 -1.09 -11.05
CA ALA A 11 1.92 0.06 -10.16
C ALA A 11 3.23 0.22 -9.36
N SER A 12 3.93 1.32 -9.60
CA SER A 12 5.22 1.61 -9.00
C SER A 12 5.10 1.57 -7.47
N PRO A 13 6.14 1.15 -6.73
CA PRO A 13 6.10 1.13 -5.26
C PRO A 13 5.68 2.49 -4.68
N ARG A 14 6.03 3.57 -5.38
CA ARG A 14 5.57 4.94 -5.15
C ARG A 14 4.07 5.15 -5.29
N GLN A 15 3.47 4.61 -6.34
CA GLN A 15 2.04 4.75 -6.60
C GLN A 15 1.24 4.01 -5.54
N ASP A 16 1.67 2.78 -5.21
CA ASP A 16 1.09 2.02 -4.10
C ASP A 16 1.24 2.78 -2.77
N ALA A 17 2.40 3.38 -2.50
CA ALA A 17 2.60 4.19 -1.30
C ALA A 17 1.62 5.37 -1.22
N ILE A 18 1.35 6.04 -2.35
CA ILE A 18 0.38 7.15 -2.43
C ILE A 18 -1.05 6.65 -2.21
N ASP A 19 -1.44 5.54 -2.84
CA ASP A 19 -2.78 4.99 -2.70
C ASP A 19 -3.02 4.41 -1.30
N LEU A 20 -2.00 3.79 -0.69
CA LEU A 20 -1.99 3.39 0.71
C LEU A 20 -2.17 4.61 1.62
N TYR A 21 -1.43 5.70 1.37
CA TYR A 21 -1.59 6.93 2.14
C TYR A 21 -2.98 7.56 2.01
N LYS A 22 -3.56 7.56 0.80
CA LYS A 22 -4.94 8.02 0.60
C LYS A 22 -5.94 7.14 1.34
N ALA A 23 -5.75 5.83 1.32
CA ALA A 23 -6.61 4.90 2.04
C ALA A 23 -6.52 5.08 3.57
N PHE A 24 -5.37 5.51 4.10
CA PHE A 24 -5.22 5.88 5.52
C PHE A 24 -5.77 7.27 5.86
N LYS A 25 -5.77 8.21 4.91
CA LYS A 25 -6.23 9.59 5.12
C LYS A 25 -7.75 9.78 4.89
N GLY A 26 -8.40 8.82 4.23
CA GLY A 26 -9.84 8.86 3.92
C GLY A 26 -10.75 8.83 5.15
N PHE A 27 -12.00 9.29 4.98
CA PHE A 27 -13.03 9.27 6.02
C PHE A 27 -13.53 7.82 6.19
N GLY A 28 -12.86 7.05 7.03
CA GLY A 28 -13.02 5.61 7.14
C GLY A 28 -11.91 4.91 6.35
N CYS A 29 -10.98 4.28 7.07
CA CYS A 29 -9.86 3.58 6.46
C CYS A 29 -10.38 2.42 5.59
N ASP A 30 -10.07 2.45 4.29
CA ASP A 30 -10.36 1.36 3.36
C ASP A 30 -9.37 0.20 3.55
N SER A 31 -9.46 -0.43 4.73
CA SER A 31 -8.63 -1.57 5.14
C SER A 31 -8.69 -2.70 4.11
N ALA A 32 -9.86 -2.92 3.49
CA ALA A 32 -10.04 -3.91 2.45
C ALA A 32 -9.24 -3.57 1.17
N ALA A 33 -9.21 -2.31 0.75
CA ALA A 33 -8.44 -1.88 -0.42
C ALA A 33 -6.94 -2.00 -0.17
N VAL A 34 -6.49 -1.58 1.02
CA VAL A 34 -5.09 -1.69 1.47
C VAL A 34 -4.63 -3.14 1.51
N VAL A 35 -5.43 -4.03 2.11
CA VAL A 35 -5.13 -5.47 2.16
C VAL A 35 -5.13 -6.06 0.76
N ASN A 36 -6.04 -5.67 -0.13
CA ASN A 36 -6.07 -6.14 -1.51
C ASN A 36 -4.81 -5.73 -2.29
N ILE A 37 -4.38 -4.46 -2.17
CA ILE A 37 -3.15 -3.96 -2.80
C ILE A 37 -1.94 -4.74 -2.30
N LEU A 38 -1.81 -4.95 -0.99
CA LEU A 38 -0.68 -5.68 -0.43
C LEU A 38 -0.75 -7.17 -0.75
N ALA A 39 -1.94 -7.79 -0.72
CA ALA A 39 -2.15 -9.22 -0.99
C ALA A 39 -1.77 -9.61 -2.42
N HIS A 40 -1.94 -8.69 -3.38
CA HIS A 40 -1.54 -8.87 -4.77
C HIS A 40 -0.05 -8.55 -5.04
N ARG A 41 0.74 -8.20 -4.02
CA ARG A 41 2.18 -7.85 -4.13
C ARG A 41 3.09 -8.90 -3.51
N ASP A 42 4.23 -9.13 -4.17
CA ASP A 42 5.31 -9.96 -3.64
C ASP A 42 5.99 -9.33 -2.40
N ALA A 43 6.61 -10.17 -1.57
CA ALA A 43 7.30 -9.74 -0.35
C ALA A 43 8.42 -8.72 -0.63
N THR A 44 9.15 -8.87 -1.75
CA THR A 44 10.20 -7.93 -2.18
C THR A 44 9.62 -6.57 -2.59
N GLN A 45 8.47 -6.57 -3.28
CA GLN A 45 7.77 -5.35 -3.65
C GLN A 45 7.23 -4.63 -2.42
N ARG A 46 6.67 -5.35 -1.43
CA ARG A 46 6.24 -4.76 -0.17
C ARG A 46 7.37 -4.10 0.60
N ALA A 47 8.57 -4.69 0.62
CA ALA A 47 9.73 -4.08 1.25
C ALA A 47 10.12 -2.75 0.56
N LEU A 48 10.08 -2.72 -0.77
CA LEU A 48 10.32 -1.48 -1.54
C LEU A 48 9.24 -0.42 -1.27
N ILE A 49 7.96 -0.81 -1.24
CA ILE A 49 6.84 0.08 -0.93
C ILE A 49 7.00 0.64 0.50
N GLN A 50 7.34 -0.19 1.48
CA GLN A 50 7.58 0.24 2.86
C GLN A 50 8.72 1.26 2.94
N GLN A 51 9.81 1.04 2.21
CA GLN A 51 10.94 1.96 2.18
C GLN A 51 10.58 3.29 1.52
N GLU A 52 9.89 3.28 0.37
CA GLU A 52 9.42 4.50 -0.28
C GLU A 52 8.38 5.23 0.59
N TYR A 53 7.42 4.51 1.17
CA TYR A 53 6.41 5.07 2.06
C TYR A 53 7.04 5.74 3.28
N LYS A 54 8.02 5.08 3.92
CA LYS A 54 8.79 5.65 5.02
C LYS A 54 9.59 6.89 4.60
N THR A 55 10.13 6.90 3.38
CA THR A 55 10.87 8.07 2.88
C THR A 55 9.94 9.23 2.55
N MET A 56 8.75 8.97 2.02
CA MET A 56 7.78 9.99 1.61
C MET A 56 6.99 10.58 2.78
N TYR A 57 6.58 9.73 3.72
CA TYR A 57 5.67 10.09 4.80
C TYR A 57 6.35 10.09 6.17
N SER A 58 7.63 9.70 6.26
CA SER A 58 8.36 9.54 7.53
C SER A 58 7.66 8.61 8.53
N GLU A 59 6.85 7.68 8.02
CA GLU A 59 5.99 6.80 8.81
C GLU A 59 6.12 5.34 8.33
N GLU A 60 6.03 4.38 9.24
CA GLU A 60 6.10 2.97 8.88
C GLU A 60 4.74 2.44 8.43
N LEU A 61 4.66 2.02 7.16
CA LEU A 61 3.45 1.42 6.58
C LEU A 61 2.91 0.27 7.45
N THR A 62 3.79 -0.60 7.94
CA THR A 62 3.45 -1.77 8.77
C THR A 62 2.86 -1.38 10.12
N SER A 63 3.40 -0.32 10.74
CA SER A 63 2.87 0.25 11.97
C SER A 63 1.49 0.85 11.71
N ARG A 64 1.34 1.56 10.59
CA ARG A 64 0.08 2.23 10.26
C ARG A 64 -1.04 1.27 9.90
N LEU A 65 -0.72 0.23 9.14
CA LEU A 65 -1.55 -0.95 8.91
C LEU A 65 -2.03 -1.57 10.23
N SER A 66 -1.10 -1.81 11.16
CA SER A 66 -1.43 -2.46 12.44
C SER A 66 -2.32 -1.58 13.33
N SER A 67 -2.11 -0.26 13.29
CA SER A 67 -2.94 0.70 14.01
C SER A 67 -4.36 0.80 13.46
N GLU A 68 -4.51 0.76 12.13
CA GLU A 68 -5.81 0.90 11.46
C GLU A 68 -6.61 -0.42 11.46
N LEU A 69 -5.99 -1.56 11.10
CA LEU A 69 -6.65 -2.87 11.18
C LEU A 69 -6.88 -3.32 12.63
N GLY A 70 -5.93 -3.04 13.53
CA GLY A 70 -6.02 -3.41 14.94
C GLY A 70 -7.09 -2.62 15.71
N GLY A 71 -7.50 -1.45 15.20
CA GLY A 71 -8.62 -0.67 15.73
C GLY A 71 -9.99 -1.26 15.40
N THR A 72 -10.15 -1.94 14.26
CA THR A 72 -11.42 -2.52 13.81
C THR A 72 -11.82 -3.81 14.54
N LEU A 73 -10.89 -4.47 15.24
CA LEU A 73 -11.18 -5.73 15.95
C LEU A 73 -11.74 -5.55 17.37
N LYS A 74 -12.19 -4.35 17.72
CA LYS A 74 -12.74 -4.00 19.04
C LYS A 74 -14.11 -3.33 18.92
N ALA A 75 -15.12 -4.07 18.47
CA ALA A 75 -16.53 -3.78 18.75
C ALA A 75 -17.32 -5.09 18.71
#